data_AF-A0A1H7DUR7-F1
#
_entry.id   AF-A0A1H7DUR7-F1
#
_cell.length_a   1.000
_cell.length_b   1.000
_cell.length_c   1.000
_cell.angle_alpha   90.00
_cell.angle_beta   90.00
_cell.angle_gamma   90.00
#
_symmetry.space_group_name_H-M   'P 1'
#
loop_
_entity.id
_entity.type
_entity.pdbx_description
1 polymer ?
#
loop_
_entity_poly.entity_id
_entity_poly.type
_entity_poly.pdbx_seq_one_letter_code
_entity_poly.pdbx_strand_id
1 'polypeptide(L)'
;MSVANPVLRMFVLCIACACACLSAVRAQDVDTVPGYHRTDDRSGQYVVPGLTWQSASHLHRDSRFDGKVDGHIYAQPLYWRPPGSAAGLLIAATQANIVYALDAATGRVVWRTVLGPPVPRSALPCGNVDPVGVTGTPVIDPAAGKLYVDALVGRQGEPAHLVYGLSLRDGSVLPGWPVDVAAGLRARGMSFDSRVQSERGALVILEGRLFVPYGGYFGDCGNYHGGVVGLRLDSPGVFGGWMTRGPKGGIWAPGGIAVADRALFVATGNTSGIETWADGEAILRLATDLKTPASGRDTFAPADWHRLDDSDLDMGGTNPMPVDVNGRRLIVALGKDGKAYMLDRDHLGGMGGALDVQQVSSVQTRTGPASYPAPNGVYIALHGNGVACPAGQGGAGLIVLQIVAASRGGIRTAWCARVDGAGSPITTTSDGTADRIVWIAGAEGDNKLHGFRGDNGQPVFAGGGNEDRIPGLRHFATILAAGRRLYIAGDNRIYAFSFGP
;
A
#
# COMPACT_ATOMS: atom_id res chain seq x y z
N MET A 1 71.21 2.89 46.67
CA MET A 1 70.47 3.43 45.49
C MET A 1 69.99 2.21 44.72
N SER A 2 68.72 1.83 44.59
CA SER A 2 67.45 2.47 44.88
C SER A 2 66.44 1.33 45.18
N VAL A 3 65.77 1.45 46.33
CA VAL A 3 64.41 1.00 46.67
C VAL A 3 63.97 -0.45 46.35
N ALA A 4 63.92 -1.25 47.42
CA ALA A 4 63.14 -2.48 47.61
C ALA A 4 61.61 -2.17 47.58
N ASN A 5 60.62 -3.05 47.53
CA ASN A 5 60.40 -4.40 48.07
C ASN A 5 58.94 -4.82 47.63
N PRO A 6 58.29 -5.89 48.14
CA PRO A 6 57.89 -7.05 47.35
C PRO A 6 56.36 -7.35 47.34
N VAL A 7 55.96 -8.30 46.49
CA VAL A 7 55.00 -9.40 46.73
C VAL A 7 53.83 -9.15 47.71
N LEU A 8 52.59 -9.04 47.21
CA LEU A 8 51.54 -10.09 47.28
C LEU A 8 50.07 -9.55 47.20
N ARG A 9 49.31 -10.15 46.25
CA ARG A 9 47.86 -10.52 46.25
C ARG A 9 46.77 -9.59 45.65
N MET A 10 45.88 -10.32 44.94
CA MET A 10 44.50 -10.03 44.49
C MET A 10 44.36 -9.13 43.25
N PHE A 11 43.73 -9.51 42.13
CA PHE A 11 42.63 -10.46 41.87
C PHE A 11 42.66 -11.00 40.42
N VAL A 12 42.15 -12.22 40.27
CA VAL A 12 41.82 -12.94 39.03
C VAL A 12 40.60 -12.30 38.33
N LEU A 13 40.62 -12.14 37.00
CA LEU A 13 39.50 -12.58 36.13
C LEU A 13 39.86 -12.55 34.63
N CYS A 14 39.94 -13.75 34.03
CA CYS A 14 39.65 -13.96 32.62
C CYS A 14 38.18 -13.67 32.36
N ILE A 15 37.83 -12.76 31.44
CA ILE A 15 36.59 -12.88 30.66
C ILE A 15 36.88 -12.52 29.21
N ALA A 16 36.61 -13.53 28.39
CA ALA A 16 36.55 -13.60 26.95
C ALA A 16 36.15 -12.30 26.23
N CYS A 17 36.84 -12.05 25.11
CA CYS A 17 36.32 -11.38 23.94
C CYS A 17 35.02 -12.05 23.47
N ALA A 18 33.90 -11.68 24.07
CA ALA A 18 32.61 -11.74 23.42
C ALA A 18 32.41 -10.38 22.72
N CYS A 19 32.86 -10.29 21.47
CA CYS A 19 32.26 -9.36 20.51
C CYS A 19 30.82 -9.81 20.27
N ALA A 20 29.96 -9.53 21.24
CA ALA A 20 28.53 -9.44 21.00
C ALA A 20 28.35 -8.19 20.15
N CYS A 21 28.31 -8.37 18.83
CA CYS A 21 27.58 -7.48 17.94
C CYS A 21 26.09 -7.61 18.34
N LEU A 22 25.74 -7.00 19.46
CA LEU A 22 24.39 -6.58 19.75
C LEU A 22 24.06 -5.59 18.63
N SER A 23 23.39 -6.09 17.59
CA SER A 23 22.56 -5.26 16.74
C SER A 23 21.64 -4.49 17.68
N ALA A 24 22.03 -3.27 18.01
CA ALA A 24 21.16 -2.33 18.66
C ALA A 24 20.04 -2.08 17.66
N VAL A 25 18.98 -2.87 17.76
CA VAL A 25 17.65 -2.48 17.32
C VAL A 25 17.34 -1.25 18.17
N ARG A 26 17.80 -0.08 17.72
CA ARG A 26 17.11 1.15 18.09
C ARG A 26 15.70 0.91 17.62
N ALA A 27 14.77 0.84 18.57
CA ALA A 27 13.36 1.04 18.29
C ALA A 27 13.28 2.33 17.47
N GLN A 28 13.16 2.18 16.15
CA GLN A 28 12.81 3.30 15.29
C GLN A 28 11.37 3.61 15.68
N ASP A 29 11.21 4.61 16.55
CA ASP A 29 9.95 5.34 16.62
C ASP A 29 9.53 5.62 15.18
N VAL A 30 8.30 5.21 14.84
CA VAL A 30 7.78 5.37 13.47
C VAL A 30 7.58 6.87 13.24
N ASP A 31 8.63 7.55 12.78
CA ASP A 31 8.65 8.99 12.58
C ASP A 31 7.91 9.39 11.30
N THR A 32 7.74 8.49 10.33
CA THR A 32 7.03 8.78 9.08
C THR A 32 6.43 7.50 8.49
N VAL A 33 5.23 7.62 7.92
CA VAL A 33 4.59 6.63 7.05
C VAL A 33 4.53 7.27 5.67
N PRO A 34 5.55 7.07 4.82
CA PRO A 34 5.75 7.90 3.63
C PRO A 34 4.82 7.56 2.47
N GLY A 35 4.18 6.40 2.46
CA GLY A 35 3.29 5.98 1.39
C GLY A 35 2.36 4.86 1.84
N TYR A 36 1.57 4.36 0.88
CA TYR A 36 0.65 3.25 1.10
C TYR A 36 1.36 2.06 1.75
N HIS A 37 0.74 1.51 2.79
CA HIS A 37 1.25 0.36 3.55
C HIS A 37 2.69 0.55 4.10
N ARG A 38 3.04 1.80 4.42
CA ARG A 38 4.26 2.27 5.12
C ARG A 38 5.57 2.12 4.37
N THR A 39 5.87 0.95 3.82
CA THR A 39 7.15 0.63 3.19
C THR A 39 6.97 0.44 1.69
N ASP A 40 8.03 0.65 0.91
CA ASP A 40 7.93 0.58 -0.55
C ASP A 40 7.58 -0.82 -1.07
N ASP A 41 7.85 -1.87 -0.29
CA ASP A 41 7.43 -3.25 -0.56
C ASP A 41 5.92 -3.50 -0.28
N ARG A 42 5.19 -2.48 0.21
CA ARG A 42 3.76 -2.51 0.55
C ARG A 42 3.38 -3.54 1.62
N SER A 43 4.31 -3.86 2.52
CA SER A 43 4.11 -4.89 3.55
C SER A 43 2.92 -4.61 4.50
N GLY A 44 2.60 -3.34 4.79
CA GLY A 44 1.55 -2.98 5.73
C GLY A 44 1.90 -3.30 7.19
N GLN A 45 3.19 -3.45 7.51
CA GLN A 45 3.68 -3.76 8.86
C GLN A 45 3.98 -2.48 9.64
N TYR A 46 3.47 -2.37 10.85
CA TYR A 46 3.69 -1.23 11.74
C TYR A 46 4.19 -1.69 13.12
N VAL A 47 4.98 -0.83 13.77
CA VAL A 47 5.33 -1.00 15.19
C VAL A 47 4.59 0.07 15.98
N VAL A 48 3.82 -0.37 16.98
CA VAL A 48 2.99 0.50 17.80
C VAL A 48 3.29 0.21 19.28
N PRO A 49 4.24 0.94 19.89
CA PRO A 49 4.65 0.69 21.26
C PRO A 49 3.48 0.65 22.24
N GLY A 50 3.38 -0.46 22.98
CA GLY A 50 2.32 -0.70 23.96
C GLY A 50 0.99 -1.24 23.41
N LEU A 51 0.85 -1.41 22.09
CA LEU A 51 -0.31 -2.08 21.50
C LEU A 51 -0.08 -3.60 21.56
N THR A 52 -0.46 -4.19 22.69
CA THR A 52 -0.39 -5.64 22.93
C THR A 52 -1.73 -6.30 22.61
N TRP A 53 -1.80 -7.63 22.60
CA TRP A 53 -3.11 -8.32 22.51
C TRP A 53 -4.07 -7.92 23.63
N GLN A 54 -3.54 -7.67 24.83
CA GLN A 54 -4.35 -7.24 25.97
C GLN A 54 -4.83 -5.79 25.80
N SER A 55 -3.94 -4.86 25.47
CA SER A 55 -4.32 -3.43 25.35
C SER A 55 -5.22 -3.16 24.15
N ALA A 56 -5.14 -3.96 23.10
CA ALA A 56 -6.04 -3.89 21.94
C ALA A 56 -7.52 -4.03 22.32
N SER A 57 -7.84 -4.78 23.38
CA SER A 57 -9.22 -4.91 23.87
C SER A 57 -9.78 -3.62 24.48
N HIS A 58 -8.91 -2.66 24.81
CA HIS A 58 -9.26 -1.34 25.34
C HIS A 58 -9.19 -0.23 24.28
N LEU A 59 -8.98 -0.60 23.02
CA LEU A 59 -9.01 0.33 21.90
C LEU A 59 -10.39 0.97 21.81
N HIS A 60 -10.44 2.29 21.66
CA HIS A 60 -11.68 3.04 21.47
C HIS A 60 -11.40 4.26 20.60
N ARG A 61 -12.44 4.78 19.97
CA ARG A 61 -12.38 5.99 19.15
C ARG A 61 -12.13 7.19 20.05
N ASP A 62 -11.10 7.96 19.74
CA ASP A 62 -10.78 9.20 20.44
C ASP A 62 -11.80 10.28 20.07
N SER A 63 -12.75 10.53 20.98
CA SER A 63 -13.79 11.55 20.81
C SER A 63 -13.27 12.99 20.77
N ARG A 64 -12.03 13.24 21.22
CA ARG A 64 -11.39 14.57 21.19
C ARG A 64 -10.69 14.85 19.88
N PHE A 65 -10.51 13.85 19.02
CA PHE A 65 -9.88 14.01 17.71
C PHE A 65 -10.88 14.58 16.69
N ASP A 66 -10.58 15.78 16.17
CA ASP A 66 -11.40 16.50 15.21
C ASP A 66 -10.84 16.48 13.78
N GLY A 67 -10.70 15.29 13.21
CA GLY A 67 -10.14 15.09 11.87
C GLY A 67 -11.06 15.48 10.71
N LYS A 68 -11.74 16.64 10.76
CA LYS A 68 -12.65 17.08 9.69
C LYS A 68 -11.88 17.44 8.41
N VAL A 69 -12.32 16.90 7.28
CA VAL A 69 -11.85 17.24 5.93
C VAL A 69 -13.04 17.31 4.98
N ASP A 70 -12.85 17.82 3.76
CA ASP A 70 -13.94 17.91 2.78
C ASP A 70 -13.74 16.89 1.65
N GLY A 71 -14.80 16.16 1.31
CA GLY A 71 -14.84 15.20 0.21
C GLY A 71 -14.60 13.75 0.62
N HIS A 72 -14.75 12.85 -0.36
CA HIS A 72 -14.48 11.43 -0.19
C HIS A 72 -12.98 11.16 -0.10
N ILE A 73 -12.60 10.12 0.66
CA ILE A 73 -11.19 9.73 0.82
C ILE A 73 -11.02 8.30 0.35
N TYR A 74 -10.29 8.13 -0.74
CA TYR A 74 -9.88 6.83 -1.28
C TYR A 74 -8.40 6.55 -1.00
N ALA A 75 -7.58 7.61 -1.03
CA ALA A 75 -6.17 7.57 -0.69
C ALA A 75 -5.96 7.20 0.78
N GLN A 76 -4.96 6.36 1.07
CA GLN A 76 -4.50 6.13 2.43
C GLN A 76 -3.96 7.45 3.02
N PRO A 77 -4.40 7.88 4.22
CA PRO A 77 -3.72 8.93 4.95
C PRO A 77 -2.27 8.57 5.26
N LEU A 78 -1.38 9.55 5.18
CA LEU A 78 0.03 9.39 5.51
C LEU A 78 0.34 10.05 6.86
N TYR A 79 1.51 9.73 7.41
CA TYR A 79 2.00 10.36 8.62
C TYR A 79 3.39 10.93 8.39
N TRP A 80 3.63 12.17 8.81
CA TRP A 80 4.95 12.78 8.79
C TRP A 80 5.23 13.48 10.10
N ARG A 81 6.33 13.12 10.75
CA ARG A 81 6.88 13.88 11.87
C ARG A 81 8.12 14.61 11.39
N PRO A 82 8.13 15.95 11.38
CA PRO A 82 9.33 16.71 11.09
C PRO A 82 10.47 16.27 12.02
N PRO A 83 11.72 16.16 11.54
CA PRO A 83 12.86 15.85 12.39
C PRO A 83 12.94 16.80 13.60
N GLY A 84 13.01 16.23 14.81
CA GLY A 84 13.07 16.99 16.06
C GLY A 84 11.72 17.55 16.56
N SER A 85 10.61 17.33 15.84
CA SER A 85 9.27 17.72 16.29
C SER A 85 8.67 16.68 17.24
N ALA A 86 8.03 17.14 18.31
CA ALA A 86 7.18 16.28 19.15
C ALA A 86 5.79 16.03 18.53
N ALA A 87 5.36 16.90 17.60
CA ALA A 87 4.09 16.82 16.91
C ALA A 87 4.26 16.20 15.52
N GLY A 88 3.39 15.25 15.18
CA GLY A 88 3.29 14.71 13.83
C GLY A 88 2.11 15.31 13.07
N LEU A 89 2.18 15.25 11.75
CA LEU A 89 1.11 15.63 10.84
C LEU A 89 0.50 14.38 10.19
N LEU A 90 -0.82 14.33 10.12
CA LEU A 90 -1.56 13.43 9.26
C LEU A 90 -1.81 14.12 7.94
N ILE A 91 -1.41 13.49 6.85
CA ILE A 91 -1.61 14.03 5.50
C ILE A 91 -2.75 13.27 4.85
N ALA A 92 -3.78 13.98 4.39
CA ALA A 92 -4.93 13.38 3.72
C ALA A 92 -5.22 14.12 2.43
N ALA A 93 -5.43 13.35 1.35
CA ALA A 93 -5.83 13.89 0.06
C ALA A 93 -7.21 13.35 -0.30
N THR A 94 -8.07 14.22 -0.83
CA THR A 94 -9.48 13.90 -1.05
C THR A 94 -9.88 14.03 -2.50
N GLN A 95 -10.99 13.40 -2.86
CA GLN A 95 -11.62 13.53 -4.19
C GLN A 95 -12.07 14.96 -4.50
N ALA A 96 -12.11 15.86 -3.51
CA ALA A 96 -12.34 17.29 -3.72
C ALA A 96 -11.10 18.04 -4.24
N ASN A 97 -9.99 17.33 -4.53
CA ASN A 97 -8.69 17.91 -4.88
C ASN A 97 -8.12 18.81 -3.79
N ILE A 98 -8.31 18.40 -2.53
CA ILE A 98 -7.75 19.11 -1.38
C ILE A 98 -6.78 18.17 -0.64
N VAL A 99 -5.58 18.67 -0.37
CA VAL A 99 -4.62 18.04 0.53
C VAL A 99 -4.64 18.77 1.86
N TYR A 100 -4.83 18.05 2.95
CA TYR A 100 -4.80 18.56 4.30
C TYR A 100 -3.56 18.02 5.02
N ALA A 101 -2.93 18.86 5.83
CA ALA A 101 -2.20 18.40 7.00
C ALA A 101 -3.01 18.69 8.26
N LEU A 102 -3.24 17.66 9.05
CA LEU A 102 -3.89 17.74 10.35
C LEU A 102 -2.86 17.49 11.43
N ASP A 103 -2.97 18.18 12.56
CA ASP A 103 -2.24 17.84 13.76
C ASP A 103 -2.64 16.42 14.21
N ALA A 104 -1.67 15.50 14.34
CA ALA A 104 -1.99 14.10 14.58
C ALA A 104 -2.60 13.83 15.98
N ALA A 105 -2.39 14.73 16.94
CA ALA A 105 -2.95 14.58 18.28
C ALA A 105 -4.41 15.06 18.34
N THR A 106 -4.74 16.16 17.66
CA THR A 106 -6.03 16.85 17.80
C THR A 106 -6.93 16.73 16.57
N GLY A 107 -6.38 16.37 15.41
CA GLY A 107 -7.10 16.32 14.13
C GLY A 107 -7.32 17.69 13.48
N ARG A 108 -6.92 18.79 14.13
CA ARG A 108 -7.14 20.14 13.61
C ARG A 108 -6.27 20.41 12.39
N VAL A 109 -6.84 21.07 11.39
CA VAL A 109 -6.14 21.50 10.19
C VAL A 109 -4.98 22.45 10.55
N VAL A 110 -3.76 22.06 10.17
CA VAL A 110 -2.56 22.90 10.25
C VAL A 110 -2.42 23.71 8.97
N TRP A 111 -2.53 23.03 7.82
CA TRP A 111 -2.62 23.67 6.51
C TRP A 111 -3.51 22.84 5.58
N ARG A 112 -4.02 23.49 4.54
CA ARG A 112 -4.73 22.82 3.44
C ARG A 112 -4.38 23.48 2.11
N THR A 113 -4.34 22.70 1.05
CA THR A 113 -4.02 23.15 -0.31
C THR A 113 -5.05 22.61 -1.28
N VAL A 114 -5.66 23.50 -2.07
CA VAL A 114 -6.58 23.15 -3.14
C VAL A 114 -5.77 23.02 -4.44
N LEU A 115 -5.84 21.86 -5.09
CA LEU A 115 -5.07 21.53 -6.30
C LEU A 115 -5.78 21.93 -7.60
N GLY A 116 -7.01 22.45 -7.51
CA GLY A 116 -7.84 22.82 -8.65
C GLY A 116 -9.22 22.17 -8.59
N PRO A 117 -10.13 22.51 -9.50
CA PRO A 117 -11.47 21.92 -9.52
C PRO A 117 -11.38 20.41 -9.82
N PRO A 118 -12.00 19.53 -9.01
CA PRO A 118 -12.11 18.12 -9.34
C PRO A 118 -13.06 17.91 -10.53
N VAL A 119 -12.88 16.82 -11.24
CA VAL A 119 -13.65 16.53 -12.46
C VAL A 119 -14.96 15.86 -12.07
N PRO A 120 -16.13 16.40 -12.46
CA PRO A 120 -17.40 15.72 -12.20
C PRO A 120 -17.45 14.41 -12.98
N ARG A 121 -18.05 13.38 -12.39
CA ARG A 121 -18.16 12.06 -13.02
C ARG A 121 -18.81 12.14 -14.40
N SER A 122 -19.79 13.02 -14.60
CA SER A 122 -20.48 13.23 -15.87
C SER A 122 -19.60 13.71 -17.03
N ALA A 123 -18.40 14.25 -16.75
CA ALA A 123 -17.42 14.64 -17.76
C ALA A 123 -16.50 13.49 -18.21
N LEU A 124 -16.63 12.31 -17.59
CA LEU A 124 -15.86 11.12 -17.89
C LEU A 124 -16.72 10.07 -18.61
N PRO A 125 -16.12 9.21 -19.45
CA PRO A 125 -16.87 8.20 -20.19
C PRO A 125 -17.43 7.07 -19.31
N CYS A 126 -16.72 6.69 -18.24
CA CYS A 126 -17.17 5.72 -17.24
C CYS A 126 -16.57 6.03 -15.85
N GLY A 127 -16.78 5.13 -14.88
CA GLY A 127 -16.38 5.30 -13.48
C GLY A 127 -17.56 5.32 -12.50
N ASN A 128 -17.26 5.30 -11.21
CA ASN A 128 -18.23 5.27 -10.11
C ASN A 128 -17.86 6.23 -8.96
N VAL A 129 -16.94 7.15 -9.19
CA VAL A 129 -16.47 8.15 -8.23
C VAL A 129 -16.95 9.52 -8.72
N ASP A 130 -17.54 10.32 -7.83
CA ASP A 130 -18.01 11.67 -8.14
C ASP A 130 -17.83 12.63 -6.95
N PRO A 131 -17.17 13.79 -7.14
CA PRO A 131 -16.29 14.09 -8.27
C PRO A 131 -15.02 13.20 -8.21
N VAL A 132 -14.25 13.17 -9.31
CA VAL A 132 -12.93 12.53 -9.36
C VAL A 132 -11.86 13.59 -9.15
N GLY A 133 -11.05 13.38 -8.12
CA GLY A 133 -9.88 14.20 -7.78
C GLY A 133 -8.70 13.31 -7.42
N VAL A 134 -8.07 13.55 -6.26
CA VAL A 134 -7.02 12.67 -5.76
C VAL A 134 -7.63 11.35 -5.31
N THR A 135 -7.33 10.28 -6.06
CA THR A 135 -7.78 8.92 -5.77
C THR A 135 -6.64 8.05 -5.26
N GLY A 136 -5.48 8.07 -5.93
CA GLY A 136 -4.30 7.33 -5.50
C GLY A 136 -3.65 7.88 -4.25
N THR A 137 -2.93 7.02 -3.54
CA THR A 137 -2.22 7.42 -2.32
C THR A 137 -0.98 8.23 -2.69
N PRO A 138 -0.83 9.47 -2.16
CA PRO A 138 0.38 10.27 -2.33
C PRO A 138 1.64 9.58 -1.81
N VAL A 139 2.80 10.18 -2.07
CA VAL A 139 4.08 9.74 -1.50
C VAL A 139 4.85 10.92 -0.91
N ILE A 140 5.39 10.73 0.29
CA ILE A 140 6.26 11.67 0.99
C ILE A 140 7.70 11.32 0.65
N ASP A 141 8.50 12.35 0.35
CA ASP A 141 9.95 12.34 0.47
C ASP A 141 10.31 12.87 1.87
N PRO A 142 10.61 12.00 2.86
CA PRO A 142 10.80 12.43 4.24
C PRO A 142 12.08 13.27 4.39
N ALA A 143 13.10 12.98 3.59
CA ALA A 143 14.39 13.66 3.64
C ALA A 143 14.27 15.09 3.13
N ALA A 144 13.49 15.31 2.07
CA ALA A 144 13.24 16.64 1.54
C ALA A 144 12.09 17.38 2.22
N GLY A 145 11.27 16.70 3.03
CA GLY A 145 10.05 17.26 3.63
C GLY A 145 9.02 17.65 2.56
N LYS A 146 8.86 16.80 1.54
CA LYS A 146 7.98 17.07 0.37
C LYS A 146 6.94 15.98 0.21
N LEU A 147 5.80 16.33 -0.35
CA LEU A 147 4.73 15.43 -0.76
C LEU A 147 4.56 15.48 -2.26
N TYR A 148 4.34 14.34 -2.91
CA TYR A 148 3.96 14.26 -4.32
C TYR A 148 2.63 13.53 -4.47
N VAL A 149 1.76 14.08 -5.32
CA VAL A 149 0.38 13.62 -5.47
C VAL A 149 -0.09 13.85 -6.90
N ASP A 150 -0.77 12.88 -7.50
CA ASP A 150 -1.52 13.07 -8.73
C ASP A 150 -2.95 13.53 -8.40
N ALA A 151 -3.42 14.53 -9.15
CA ALA A 151 -4.79 14.99 -9.10
C ALA A 151 -5.37 15.09 -10.50
N LEU A 152 -6.57 14.53 -10.70
CA LEU A 152 -7.35 14.80 -11.89
C LEU A 152 -8.05 16.16 -11.75
N VAL A 153 -7.65 17.13 -12.56
CA VAL A 153 -8.12 18.52 -12.48
C VAL A 153 -8.89 18.90 -13.74
N GLY A 154 -10.04 19.55 -13.58
CA GLY A 154 -10.77 20.15 -14.69
C GLY A 154 -10.11 21.45 -15.16
N ARG A 155 -9.44 21.43 -16.31
CA ARG A 155 -8.77 22.59 -16.89
C ARG A 155 -9.45 23.01 -18.18
N GLN A 156 -10.09 24.18 -18.17
CA GLN A 156 -10.82 24.72 -19.33
C GLN A 156 -11.90 23.76 -19.86
N GLY A 157 -12.53 22.99 -18.97
CA GLY A 157 -13.55 22.00 -19.33
C GLY A 157 -13.01 20.62 -19.68
N GLU A 158 -11.69 20.43 -19.75
CA GLU A 158 -11.06 19.13 -20.05
C GLU A 158 -10.37 18.54 -18.81
N PRO A 159 -10.51 17.22 -18.56
CA PRO A 159 -9.73 16.52 -17.53
C PRO A 159 -8.23 16.53 -17.83
N ALA A 160 -7.41 16.77 -16.82
CA ALA A 160 -5.95 16.67 -16.90
C ALA A 160 -5.38 16.04 -15.63
N HIS A 161 -4.57 14.98 -15.79
CA HIS A 161 -3.73 14.48 -14.70
C HIS A 161 -2.55 15.43 -14.47
N LEU A 162 -2.57 16.07 -13.30
CA LEU A 162 -1.53 16.98 -12.84
C LEU A 162 -0.88 16.39 -11.61
N VAL A 163 0.43 16.11 -11.70
CA VAL A 163 1.21 15.72 -10.53
C VAL A 163 1.69 17.00 -9.86
N TYR A 164 1.45 17.13 -8.56
CA TYR A 164 1.88 18.23 -7.72
C TYR A 164 3.02 17.80 -6.82
N GLY A 165 3.93 18.73 -6.53
CA GLY A 165 4.88 18.66 -5.43
C GLY A 165 4.52 19.73 -4.40
N LEU A 166 4.32 19.34 -3.14
CA LEU A 166 3.99 20.25 -2.05
C LEU A 166 5.06 20.21 -0.96
N SER A 167 5.30 21.34 -0.31
CA SER A 167 6.06 21.44 0.93
C SER A 167 5.23 20.87 2.09
N LEU A 168 5.74 19.90 2.84
CA LEU A 168 5.04 19.40 4.03
C LEU A 168 5.02 20.40 5.19
N ARG A 169 5.89 21.42 5.13
CA ARG A 169 5.96 22.47 6.15
C ARG A 169 4.70 23.34 6.18
N ASP A 170 4.16 23.68 5.02
CA ASP A 170 3.12 24.71 4.88
C ASP A 170 2.10 24.45 3.76
N GLY A 171 2.22 23.34 3.03
CA GLY A 171 1.34 22.98 1.94
C GLY A 171 1.59 23.76 0.65
N SER A 172 2.60 24.63 0.58
CA SER A 172 2.88 25.41 -0.62
C SER A 172 3.30 24.52 -1.79
N VAL A 173 2.84 24.87 -3.00
CA VAL A 173 3.27 24.19 -4.23
C VAL A 173 4.73 24.52 -4.48
N LEU A 174 5.53 23.48 -4.73
CA LEU A 174 6.96 23.59 -4.96
C LEU A 174 7.24 24.24 -6.33
N PRO A 175 8.35 25.00 -6.48
CA PRO A 175 8.74 25.56 -7.77
C PRO A 175 8.83 24.50 -8.87
N GLY A 176 8.29 24.83 -10.06
CA GLY A 176 8.26 23.92 -11.21
C GLY A 176 7.10 22.93 -11.25
N TRP A 177 6.25 22.91 -10.21
CA TRP A 177 5.03 22.09 -10.15
C TRP A 177 3.76 22.94 -10.39
N PRO A 178 2.63 22.34 -10.82
CA PRO A 178 2.45 20.94 -11.20
C PRO A 178 3.06 20.57 -12.56
N VAL A 179 3.26 19.27 -12.76
CA VAL A 179 3.64 18.67 -14.04
C VAL A 179 2.39 18.09 -14.72
N ASP A 180 2.13 18.53 -15.96
CA ASP A 180 1.09 17.98 -16.83
C ASP A 180 1.58 16.67 -17.47
N VAL A 181 0.96 15.55 -17.09
CA VAL A 181 1.39 14.21 -17.48
C VAL A 181 1.25 13.98 -18.97
N ALA A 182 0.11 14.38 -19.55
CA ALA A 182 -0.17 14.22 -20.97
C ALA A 182 0.80 15.06 -21.82
N ALA A 183 1.03 16.31 -21.43
CA ALA A 183 1.99 17.16 -22.12
C ALA A 183 3.43 16.63 -22.01
N GLY A 184 3.82 16.13 -20.84
CA GLY A 184 5.13 15.56 -20.58
C GLY A 184 5.41 14.30 -21.41
N LEU A 185 4.45 13.38 -21.47
CA LEU A 185 4.54 12.17 -22.30
C LEU A 185 4.54 12.50 -23.80
N ARG A 186 3.71 13.46 -24.24
CA ARG A 186 3.70 13.92 -25.64
C ARG A 186 5.04 14.47 -26.08
N ALA A 187 5.75 15.20 -25.22
CA ALA A 187 7.11 15.68 -25.49
C ALA A 187 8.14 14.54 -25.66
N ARG A 188 7.79 13.31 -25.27
CA ARG A 188 8.57 12.08 -25.46
C ARG A 188 8.00 11.17 -26.56
N GLY A 189 7.02 11.64 -27.33
CA GLY A 189 6.39 10.87 -28.41
C GLY A 189 5.39 9.81 -27.93
N MET A 190 4.90 9.92 -26.70
CA MET A 190 3.90 9.01 -26.12
C MET A 190 2.54 9.69 -26.03
N SER A 191 1.46 8.96 -26.34
CA SER A 191 0.08 9.43 -26.15
C SER A 191 -0.42 9.13 -24.74
N PHE A 192 -1.27 10.01 -24.21
CA PHE A 192 -1.94 9.83 -22.93
C PHE A 192 -3.21 10.68 -22.91
N ASP A 193 -4.38 10.04 -22.78
CA ASP A 193 -5.67 10.73 -22.69
C ASP A 193 -6.20 10.66 -21.25
N SER A 194 -6.18 11.80 -20.56
CA SER A 194 -6.66 11.92 -19.18
C SER A 194 -8.16 11.67 -19.02
N ARG A 195 -8.96 11.65 -20.10
CA ARG A 195 -10.39 11.33 -20.02
C ARG A 195 -10.66 9.86 -19.76
N VAL A 196 -9.74 8.97 -20.16
CA VAL A 196 -9.90 7.51 -20.07
C VAL A 196 -8.89 6.88 -19.11
N GLN A 197 -7.77 7.55 -18.87
CA GLN A 197 -6.80 7.17 -17.85
C GLN A 197 -7.29 7.58 -16.46
N SER A 198 -7.03 6.73 -15.48
CA SER A 198 -7.36 6.90 -14.07
C SER A 198 -6.10 6.62 -13.23
N GLU A 199 -5.85 7.47 -12.23
CA GLU A 199 -4.77 7.31 -11.25
C GLU A 199 -5.40 6.89 -9.93
N ARG A 200 -5.24 5.61 -9.57
CA ARG A 200 -5.80 5.01 -8.34
C ARG A 200 -4.74 4.33 -7.48
N GLY A 201 -3.68 3.83 -8.09
CA GLY A 201 -2.64 3.08 -7.39
C GLY A 201 -1.66 4.00 -6.68
N ALA A 202 -1.20 3.62 -5.50
CA ALA A 202 -0.24 4.44 -4.75
C ALA A 202 1.04 4.75 -5.56
N LEU A 203 1.48 6.01 -5.47
CA LEU A 203 2.74 6.49 -6.02
C LEU A 203 3.93 5.92 -5.22
N VAL A 204 5.12 5.90 -5.83
CA VAL A 204 6.36 5.52 -5.14
C VAL A 204 7.54 6.38 -5.57
N ILE A 205 8.47 6.61 -4.64
CA ILE A 205 9.77 7.22 -4.94
C ILE A 205 10.82 6.12 -4.91
N LEU A 206 11.64 6.04 -5.96
CA LEU A 206 12.79 5.14 -6.02
C LEU A 206 13.94 5.86 -6.71
N GLU A 207 15.11 5.87 -6.08
CA GLU A 207 16.33 6.48 -6.62
C GLU A 207 16.17 7.95 -7.02
N GLY A 208 15.43 8.73 -6.22
CA GLY A 208 15.19 10.16 -6.46
C GLY A 208 14.24 10.45 -7.62
N ARG A 209 13.52 9.44 -8.12
CA ARG A 209 12.50 9.55 -9.16
C ARG A 209 11.14 9.18 -8.59
N LEU A 210 10.11 9.84 -9.11
CA LEU A 210 8.72 9.55 -8.80
C LEU A 210 8.12 8.66 -9.87
N PHE A 211 7.37 7.65 -9.46
CA PHE A 211 6.66 6.73 -10.34
C PHE A 211 5.17 6.76 -10.02
N VAL A 212 4.34 6.99 -11.04
CA VAL A 212 2.89 7.13 -10.94
C VAL A 212 2.22 6.04 -11.79
N PRO A 213 1.45 5.12 -11.19
CA PRO A 213 0.74 4.08 -11.93
C PRO A 213 -0.61 4.59 -12.47
N TYR A 214 -0.95 4.20 -13.69
CA TYR A 214 -2.23 4.50 -14.33
C TYR A 214 -2.94 3.21 -14.78
N GLY A 215 -4.27 3.30 -14.82
CA GLY A 215 -5.15 2.31 -15.39
C GLY A 215 -6.44 2.95 -15.92
N GLY A 216 -7.52 2.20 -15.95
CA GLY A 216 -8.82 2.67 -16.40
C GLY A 216 -9.77 3.02 -15.25
N TYR A 217 -10.86 3.70 -15.59
CA TYR A 217 -12.00 3.86 -14.69
C TYR A 217 -12.80 2.56 -14.56
N PHE A 218 -13.56 2.44 -13.46
CA PHE A 218 -14.53 1.35 -13.32
C PHE A 218 -15.47 1.28 -14.54
N GLY A 219 -15.53 0.10 -15.18
CA GLY A 219 -16.29 -0.13 -16.40
C GLY A 219 -15.46 -0.15 -17.70
N ASP A 220 -14.13 -0.01 -17.62
CA ASP A 220 -13.19 -0.24 -18.72
C ASP A 220 -13.51 0.49 -20.04
N CYS A 221 -13.90 1.76 -19.92
CA CYS A 221 -14.29 2.59 -21.06
C CYS A 221 -13.11 3.22 -21.78
N GLY A 222 -13.30 3.41 -23.09
CA GLY A 222 -12.32 4.07 -23.95
C GLY A 222 -11.05 3.25 -24.16
N ASN A 223 -10.08 3.88 -24.81
CA ASN A 223 -8.81 3.25 -25.18
C ASN A 223 -7.69 3.68 -24.23
N TYR A 224 -7.85 3.36 -22.95
CA TYR A 224 -6.80 3.58 -21.94
C TYR A 224 -5.71 2.50 -22.05
N HIS A 225 -4.55 2.74 -21.45
CA HIS A 225 -3.47 1.74 -21.33
C HIS A 225 -2.94 1.77 -19.90
N GLY A 226 -2.77 0.61 -19.28
CA GLY A 226 -2.05 0.50 -18.04
C GLY A 226 -0.62 0.96 -18.22
N GLY A 227 -0.07 1.63 -17.20
CA GLY A 227 1.28 2.14 -17.35
C GLY A 227 1.85 2.79 -16.10
N VAL A 228 3.15 3.02 -16.13
CA VAL A 228 3.89 3.74 -15.10
C VAL A 228 4.56 4.94 -15.74
N VAL A 229 4.30 6.14 -15.24
CA VAL A 229 4.95 7.38 -15.68
C VAL A 229 6.03 7.75 -14.68
N GLY A 230 7.22 8.08 -15.20
CA GLY A 230 8.37 8.50 -14.42
C GLY A 230 8.58 10.01 -14.46
N LEU A 231 8.72 10.63 -13.29
CA LEU A 231 9.01 12.05 -13.13
C LEU A 231 10.32 12.28 -12.37
N ARG A 232 11.04 13.33 -12.74
CA ARG A 232 12.19 13.84 -11.98
C ARG A 232 11.70 14.75 -10.86
N LEU A 233 12.34 14.69 -9.69
CA LEU A 233 11.97 15.50 -8.52
C LEU A 233 12.74 16.82 -8.42
N ASP A 234 13.98 16.86 -8.92
CA ASP A 234 14.92 17.98 -8.88
C ASP A 234 14.69 18.99 -10.03
N SER A 235 14.38 18.48 -11.21
CA SER A 235 13.96 19.25 -12.39
C SER A 235 12.59 18.72 -12.83
N PRO A 236 11.50 19.18 -12.17
CA PRO A 236 10.16 18.63 -12.32
C PRO A 236 9.77 18.45 -13.78
N GLY A 237 9.40 17.22 -14.13
CA GLY A 237 9.00 16.87 -15.49
C GLY A 237 9.07 15.37 -15.75
N VAL A 238 8.26 14.93 -16.71
CA VAL A 238 8.24 13.55 -17.19
C VAL A 238 9.56 13.21 -17.88
N PHE A 239 10.21 12.13 -17.46
CA PHE A 239 11.40 11.59 -18.14
C PHE A 239 11.08 10.41 -19.06
N GLY A 240 9.95 9.73 -18.85
CA GLY A 240 9.51 8.61 -19.66
C GLY A 240 8.30 7.91 -19.04
N GLY A 241 7.85 6.85 -19.69
CA GLY A 241 6.81 5.98 -19.18
C GLY A 241 6.91 4.59 -19.80
N TRP A 242 6.35 3.60 -19.12
CA TRP A 242 6.05 2.29 -19.67
C TRP A 242 4.52 2.16 -19.80
N MET A 243 4.04 1.58 -20.90
CA MET A 243 2.63 1.31 -21.15
C MET A 243 2.45 -0.14 -21.62
N THR A 244 1.32 -0.75 -21.30
CA THR A 244 0.93 -2.06 -21.84
C THR A 244 0.90 -2.03 -23.37
N ARG A 245 1.40 -3.10 -24.02
CA ARG A 245 1.34 -3.25 -25.48
C ARG A 245 -0.10 -3.35 -25.99
N GLY A 246 -0.96 -4.03 -25.24
CA GLY A 246 -2.40 -4.10 -25.51
C GLY A 246 -3.14 -2.92 -24.89
N PRO A 247 -4.31 -2.54 -25.45
CA PRO A 247 -5.18 -1.56 -24.80
C PRO A 247 -5.76 -2.15 -23.52
N LYS A 248 -6.17 -1.27 -22.60
CA LYS A 248 -6.56 -1.55 -21.23
C LYS A 248 -5.39 -2.05 -20.38
N GLY A 249 -5.52 -3.14 -19.62
CA GLY A 249 -4.44 -3.69 -18.81
C GLY A 249 -4.06 -2.80 -17.62
N GLY A 250 -5.03 -2.13 -17.00
CA GLY A 250 -4.78 -1.08 -16.02
C GLY A 250 -4.05 -1.54 -14.74
N ILE A 251 -3.23 -0.66 -14.16
CA ILE A 251 -2.68 -0.86 -12.80
C ILE A 251 -3.69 -0.27 -11.82
N TRP A 252 -4.64 -1.10 -11.37
CA TRP A 252 -5.84 -0.63 -10.65
C TRP A 252 -5.78 -0.76 -9.12
N ALA A 253 -4.94 -1.65 -8.61
CA ALA A 253 -4.84 -1.94 -7.19
C ALA A 253 -4.51 -0.68 -6.36
N PRO A 254 -5.14 -0.47 -5.17
CA PRO A 254 -4.89 0.71 -4.36
C PRO A 254 -3.43 0.84 -3.90
N GLY A 255 -2.74 -0.28 -3.67
CA GLY A 255 -1.32 -0.30 -3.32
C GLY A 255 -0.37 0.03 -4.47
N GLY A 256 -0.87 0.09 -5.71
CA GLY A 256 -0.12 0.49 -6.89
C GLY A 256 1.17 -0.30 -7.06
N ILE A 257 2.28 0.42 -7.05
CA ILE A 257 3.63 -0.10 -7.34
C ILE A 257 4.27 -0.59 -6.03
N ALA A 258 4.76 -1.83 -6.01
CA ALA A 258 5.65 -2.33 -4.97
C ALA A 258 7.11 -2.24 -5.40
N VAL A 259 8.03 -2.08 -4.46
CA VAL A 259 9.47 -2.01 -4.72
C VAL A 259 10.20 -3.11 -3.97
N ALA A 260 11.05 -3.83 -4.68
CA ALA A 260 12.03 -4.73 -4.10
C ALA A 260 13.25 -4.82 -5.02
N ASP A 261 14.44 -5.05 -4.46
CA ASP A 261 15.69 -5.21 -5.21
C ASP A 261 15.97 -4.05 -6.20
N ARG A 262 15.61 -2.82 -5.84
CA ARG A 262 15.70 -1.62 -6.70
C ARG A 262 14.92 -1.71 -8.02
N ALA A 263 13.89 -2.56 -8.06
CA ALA A 263 12.97 -2.68 -9.18
C ALA A 263 11.54 -2.36 -8.74
N LEU A 264 10.73 -1.93 -9.70
CA LEU A 264 9.30 -1.70 -9.55
C LEU A 264 8.56 -2.99 -9.92
N PHE A 265 7.56 -3.37 -9.14
CA PHE A 265 6.66 -4.48 -9.44
C PHE A 265 5.23 -3.95 -9.55
N VAL A 266 4.57 -4.27 -10.66
CA VAL A 266 3.20 -3.86 -10.94
C VAL A 266 2.35 -5.04 -11.36
N ALA A 267 1.05 -4.97 -11.05
CA ALA A 267 0.05 -5.91 -11.51
C ALA A 267 -0.88 -5.22 -12.51
N THR A 268 -1.08 -5.81 -13.68
CA THR A 268 -1.97 -5.30 -14.73
C THR A 268 -3.26 -6.11 -14.78
N GLY A 269 -4.37 -5.46 -15.11
CA GLY A 269 -5.65 -6.11 -15.33
C GLY A 269 -5.84 -6.61 -16.76
N ASN A 270 -7.09 -6.83 -17.12
CA ASN A 270 -7.54 -7.31 -18.41
C ASN A 270 -7.14 -6.40 -19.57
N THR A 271 -6.53 -6.97 -20.60
CA THR A 271 -6.43 -6.34 -21.92
C THR A 271 -7.70 -6.58 -22.75
N SER A 272 -7.83 -5.95 -23.92
CA SER A 272 -9.02 -6.14 -24.77
C SER A 272 -8.70 -6.11 -26.25
N GLY A 273 -9.42 -6.94 -27.03
CA GLY A 273 -9.31 -6.95 -28.49
C GLY A 273 -7.95 -7.44 -29.00
N ILE A 274 -7.27 -8.30 -28.24
CA ILE A 274 -5.98 -8.89 -28.60
C ILE A 274 -6.09 -10.41 -28.73
N GLU A 275 -5.35 -10.99 -29.67
CA GLU A 275 -5.24 -12.46 -29.83
C GLU A 275 -3.96 -13.01 -29.18
N THR A 276 -2.94 -12.17 -29.05
CA THR A 276 -1.63 -12.52 -28.49
C THR A 276 -1.38 -11.71 -27.24
N TRP A 277 -0.87 -12.34 -26.18
CA TRP A 277 -0.60 -11.69 -24.89
C TRP A 277 0.20 -10.38 -25.05
N ALA A 278 -0.35 -9.30 -24.49
CA ALA A 278 0.16 -7.94 -24.67
C ALA A 278 0.18 -7.15 -23.35
N ASP A 279 0.78 -7.76 -22.32
CA ASP A 279 1.01 -7.19 -20.97
C ASP A 279 -0.23 -7.07 -20.07
N GLY A 280 -1.38 -7.63 -20.46
CA GLY A 280 -2.53 -7.83 -19.58
C GLY A 280 -2.34 -9.00 -18.61
N GLU A 281 -3.10 -9.01 -17.53
CA GLU A 281 -3.14 -10.11 -16.55
C GLU A 281 -1.76 -10.50 -16.02
N ALA A 282 -0.91 -9.50 -15.79
CA ALA A 282 0.51 -9.73 -15.62
C ALA A 282 1.04 -9.24 -14.27
N ILE A 283 2.13 -9.86 -13.84
CA ILE A 283 3.07 -9.29 -12.89
C ILE A 283 4.32 -8.91 -13.66
N LEU A 284 4.70 -7.64 -13.58
CA LEU A 284 5.80 -7.07 -14.36
C LEU A 284 6.84 -6.47 -13.43
N ARG A 285 8.11 -6.77 -13.71
CA ARG A 285 9.27 -6.12 -13.11
C ARG A 285 9.75 -5.03 -14.07
N LEU A 286 9.71 -3.77 -13.62
CA LEU A 286 10.20 -2.62 -14.37
C LEU A 286 11.46 -2.06 -13.71
N ALA A 287 12.48 -1.74 -14.52
CA ALA A 287 13.61 -0.95 -14.08
C ALA A 287 13.24 0.54 -13.97
N THR A 288 14.05 1.35 -13.29
CA THR A 288 13.81 2.79 -13.11
C THR A 288 13.96 3.62 -14.38
N ASP A 289 14.41 3.02 -15.49
CA ASP A 289 14.41 3.62 -16.82
C ASP A 289 13.12 3.34 -17.63
N LEU A 290 12.21 2.53 -17.07
CA LEU A 290 10.89 2.20 -17.62
C LEU A 290 10.93 1.60 -19.03
N LYS A 291 12.02 0.92 -19.38
CA LYS A 291 12.04 0.13 -20.61
C LYS A 291 11.12 -1.08 -20.50
N THR A 292 10.56 -1.48 -21.64
CA THR A 292 9.69 -2.65 -21.74
C THR A 292 10.41 -3.92 -21.26
N PRO A 293 9.80 -4.71 -20.36
CA PRO A 293 10.28 -6.04 -19.99
C PRO A 293 10.45 -6.93 -21.22
N ALA A 294 11.55 -7.67 -21.29
CA ALA A 294 11.93 -8.39 -22.52
C ALA A 294 11.85 -9.93 -22.41
N SER A 295 11.63 -10.48 -21.22
CA SER A 295 11.68 -11.93 -21.01
C SER A 295 10.85 -12.39 -19.82
N GLY A 296 10.65 -13.71 -19.70
CA GLY A 296 10.02 -14.33 -18.53
C GLY A 296 10.79 -14.14 -17.22
N ARG A 297 11.99 -13.55 -17.25
CA ARG A 297 12.65 -13.07 -16.03
C ARG A 297 11.89 -11.91 -15.38
N ASP A 298 11.33 -11.04 -16.22
CA ASP A 298 10.75 -9.77 -15.83
C ASP A 298 9.22 -9.74 -16.01
N THR A 299 8.63 -10.83 -16.49
CA THR A 299 7.19 -10.96 -16.69
C THR A 299 6.65 -12.29 -16.18
N PHE A 300 5.44 -12.25 -15.67
CA PHE A 300 4.58 -13.41 -15.43
C PHE A 300 3.18 -13.10 -15.95
N ALA A 301 2.51 -14.10 -16.49
CA ALA A 301 1.07 -14.09 -16.74
C ALA A 301 0.50 -15.50 -16.49
N PRO A 302 -0.73 -15.66 -15.97
CA PRO A 302 -1.39 -16.96 -15.91
C PRO A 302 -1.49 -17.62 -17.29
N ALA A 303 -1.40 -18.94 -17.34
CA ALA A 303 -1.55 -19.68 -18.60
C ALA A 303 -2.94 -19.49 -19.25
N ASP A 304 -3.94 -19.18 -18.41
CA ASP A 304 -5.32 -18.90 -18.80
C ASP A 304 -5.63 -17.39 -18.87
N TRP A 305 -4.61 -16.53 -19.07
CA TRP A 305 -4.78 -15.06 -19.14
C TRP A 305 -5.93 -14.61 -20.05
N HIS A 306 -6.12 -15.24 -21.21
CA HIS A 306 -7.18 -14.86 -22.15
C HIS A 306 -8.58 -15.08 -21.54
N ARG A 307 -8.76 -16.13 -20.74
CA ARG A 307 -10.01 -16.38 -20.01
C ARG A 307 -10.23 -15.35 -18.91
N LEU A 308 -9.15 -14.89 -18.27
CA LEU A 308 -9.21 -13.84 -17.24
C LEU A 308 -9.61 -12.49 -17.87
N ASP A 309 -8.99 -12.14 -19.01
CA ASP A 309 -9.35 -10.97 -19.84
C ASP A 309 -10.85 -10.95 -20.15
N ASP A 310 -11.37 -12.06 -20.69
CA ASP A 310 -12.78 -12.20 -21.11
C ASP A 310 -13.77 -12.11 -19.93
N SER A 311 -13.31 -12.33 -18.69
CA SER A 311 -14.15 -12.43 -17.50
C SER A 311 -13.96 -11.31 -16.47
N ASP A 312 -13.09 -10.32 -16.71
CA ASP A 312 -12.70 -9.28 -15.74
C ASP A 312 -12.27 -9.90 -14.39
N LEU A 313 -11.38 -10.89 -14.48
CA LEU A 313 -10.81 -11.61 -13.34
C LEU A 313 -9.34 -11.23 -13.08
N ASP A 314 -9.04 -9.96 -13.33
CA ASP A 314 -7.73 -9.31 -13.25
C ASP A 314 -6.76 -9.79 -12.17
N MET A 315 -5.51 -9.96 -12.57
CA MET A 315 -4.34 -9.95 -11.68
C MET A 315 -4.13 -8.58 -11.02
N GLY A 316 -4.57 -7.49 -11.66
CA GLY A 316 -4.46 -6.10 -11.19
C GLY A 316 -5.40 -5.70 -10.04
N GLY A 317 -6.18 -6.63 -9.47
CA GLY A 317 -7.06 -6.37 -8.33
C GLY A 317 -6.31 -6.03 -7.03
N THR A 318 -5.09 -6.54 -6.88
CA THR A 318 -4.22 -6.29 -5.71
C THR A 318 -2.80 -5.93 -6.16
N ASN A 319 -2.03 -5.26 -5.29
CA ASN A 319 -0.62 -4.99 -5.59
C ASN A 319 0.22 -6.26 -5.40
N PRO A 320 1.32 -6.44 -6.16
CA PRO A 320 2.28 -7.50 -5.90
C PRO A 320 2.87 -7.40 -4.49
N MET A 321 3.19 -8.53 -3.87
CA MET A 321 3.78 -8.62 -2.54
C MET A 321 5.16 -9.27 -2.58
N PRO A 322 6.25 -8.49 -2.63
CA PRO A 322 7.59 -9.01 -2.43
C PRO A 322 7.75 -9.57 -1.00
N VAL A 323 8.19 -10.82 -0.88
CA VAL A 323 8.46 -11.45 0.42
C VAL A 323 9.74 -12.28 0.35
N ASP A 324 10.47 -12.33 1.47
CA ASP A 324 11.66 -13.15 1.61
C ASP A 324 11.39 -14.28 2.61
N VAL A 325 11.61 -15.53 2.18
CA VAL A 325 11.34 -16.72 3.00
C VAL A 325 12.55 -17.64 2.96
N ASN A 326 13.22 -17.84 4.10
CA ASN A 326 14.40 -18.71 4.22
C ASN A 326 15.47 -18.45 3.15
N GLY A 327 15.77 -17.18 2.86
CA GLY A 327 16.75 -16.76 1.85
C GLY A 327 16.24 -16.79 0.40
N ARG A 328 15.00 -17.24 0.17
CA ARG A 328 14.35 -17.23 -1.14
C ARG A 328 13.56 -15.95 -1.35
N ARG A 329 13.77 -15.29 -2.47
CA ARG A 329 13.08 -14.05 -2.86
C ARG A 329 11.85 -14.39 -3.69
N LEU A 330 10.67 -14.02 -3.20
CA LEU A 330 9.40 -14.37 -3.82
C LEU A 330 8.56 -13.12 -4.10
N ILE A 331 7.63 -13.27 -5.03
CA ILE A 331 6.48 -12.38 -5.19
C ILE A 331 5.23 -13.22 -4.99
N VAL A 332 4.30 -12.74 -4.16
CA VAL A 332 2.94 -13.28 -4.11
C VAL A 332 2.01 -12.31 -4.82
N ALA A 333 1.24 -12.81 -5.77
CA ALA A 333 0.20 -12.06 -6.47
C ALA A 333 -1.18 -12.65 -6.16
N LEU A 334 -2.18 -11.80 -5.99
CA LEU A 334 -3.55 -12.21 -5.68
C LEU A 334 -4.48 -11.67 -6.76
N GLY A 335 -5.17 -12.56 -7.47
CA GLY A 335 -6.07 -12.21 -8.57
C GLY A 335 -7.51 -11.98 -8.12
N LYS A 336 -8.29 -11.23 -8.91
CA LYS A 336 -9.75 -11.17 -8.79
C LYS A 336 -10.38 -12.55 -9.04
N ASP A 337 -9.70 -13.47 -9.70
CA ASP A 337 -10.09 -14.87 -9.83
C ASP A 337 -10.08 -15.67 -8.51
N GLY A 338 -9.64 -15.04 -7.41
CA GLY A 338 -9.60 -15.63 -6.08
C GLY A 338 -8.42 -16.57 -5.87
N LYS A 339 -7.44 -16.59 -6.78
CA LYS A 339 -6.21 -17.36 -6.64
C LYS A 339 -5.07 -16.54 -6.06
N ALA A 340 -4.17 -17.24 -5.38
CA ALA A 340 -2.86 -16.76 -5.00
C ALA A 340 -1.79 -17.45 -5.86
N TYR A 341 -0.86 -16.66 -6.39
CA TYR A 341 0.24 -17.10 -7.23
C TYR A 341 1.55 -16.80 -6.53
N MET A 342 2.41 -17.79 -6.37
CA MET A 342 3.76 -17.62 -5.84
C MET A 342 4.75 -17.65 -6.99
N LEU A 343 5.53 -16.59 -7.16
CA LEU A 343 6.51 -16.42 -8.23
C LEU A 343 7.92 -16.36 -7.64
N ASP A 344 8.90 -16.83 -8.40
CA ASP A 344 10.31 -16.55 -8.09
C ASP A 344 10.58 -15.08 -8.43
N ARG A 345 10.96 -14.28 -7.44
CA ARG A 345 11.18 -12.85 -7.68
C ARG A 345 12.29 -12.65 -8.69
N ASP A 346 13.32 -13.49 -8.70
CA ASP A 346 14.48 -13.37 -9.58
C ASP A 346 14.21 -13.75 -11.03
N HIS A 347 13.19 -14.57 -11.24
CA HIS A 347 12.72 -14.99 -12.56
C HIS A 347 11.22 -15.25 -12.50
N LEU A 348 10.41 -14.23 -12.82
CA LEU A 348 8.95 -14.25 -12.62
C LEU A 348 8.23 -15.44 -13.28
N GLY A 349 8.82 -16.03 -14.32
CA GLY A 349 8.46 -17.35 -14.84
C GLY A 349 7.83 -17.31 -16.23
N GLY A 350 7.56 -16.13 -16.78
CA GLY A 350 6.81 -15.99 -18.02
C GLY A 350 5.39 -16.54 -17.90
N MET A 351 4.82 -16.96 -19.03
CA MET A 351 3.45 -17.47 -19.06
C MET A 351 3.34 -18.83 -18.36
N GLY A 352 2.49 -18.91 -17.33
CA GLY A 352 2.23 -20.14 -16.57
C GLY A 352 3.37 -20.58 -15.63
N GLY A 353 4.45 -19.80 -15.52
CA GLY A 353 5.66 -20.18 -14.77
C GLY A 353 5.62 -19.95 -13.26
N ALA A 354 4.44 -19.94 -12.63
CA ALA A 354 4.32 -19.80 -11.18
C ALA A 354 4.90 -21.02 -10.45
N LEU A 355 5.51 -20.80 -9.29
CA LEU A 355 6.02 -21.85 -8.41
C LEU A 355 4.89 -22.61 -7.70
N ASP A 356 3.80 -21.90 -7.42
CA ASP A 356 2.57 -22.44 -6.82
C ASP A 356 1.37 -21.57 -7.21
N VAL A 357 0.20 -22.19 -7.33
CA VAL A 357 -1.07 -21.52 -7.60
C VAL A 357 -2.15 -22.21 -6.77
N GLN A 358 -2.84 -21.45 -5.92
CA GLN A 358 -3.89 -21.98 -5.04
C GLN A 358 -5.16 -21.15 -5.15
N GLN A 359 -6.33 -21.80 -5.25
CA GLN A 359 -7.61 -21.12 -5.01
C GLN A 359 -7.71 -20.82 -3.53
N VAL A 360 -7.77 -19.54 -3.17
CA VAL A 360 -7.79 -19.10 -1.76
C VAL A 360 -9.10 -18.44 -1.37
N SER A 361 -9.77 -17.78 -2.33
CA SER A 361 -11.02 -17.06 -2.11
C SER A 361 -12.12 -17.52 -3.09
N SER A 362 -13.38 -17.55 -2.64
CA SER A 362 -14.56 -17.77 -3.51
C SER A 362 -15.15 -16.48 -4.07
N VAL A 363 -14.60 -15.33 -3.68
CA VAL A 363 -14.97 -14.00 -4.16
C VAL A 363 -13.75 -13.25 -4.65
N GLN A 364 -13.97 -12.19 -5.44
CA GLN A 364 -12.88 -11.41 -5.99
C GLN A 364 -12.07 -10.67 -4.91
N THR A 365 -10.75 -10.77 -5.00
CA THR A 365 -9.82 -10.03 -4.14
C THR A 365 -9.44 -8.71 -4.81
N ARG A 366 -9.75 -7.58 -4.15
CA ARG A 366 -9.63 -6.22 -4.72
C ARG A 366 -8.99 -5.18 -3.78
N THR A 367 -8.64 -5.58 -2.55
CA THR A 367 -8.06 -4.69 -1.51
C THR A 367 -6.55 -4.90 -1.40
N GLY A 368 -5.83 -3.96 -0.79
CA GLY A 368 -4.39 -4.12 -0.58
C GLY A 368 -4.10 -5.14 0.52
N PRO A 369 -3.29 -6.18 0.29
CA PRO A 369 -2.93 -7.15 1.32
C PRO A 369 -1.84 -6.60 2.26
N ALA A 370 -1.63 -7.28 3.39
CA ALA A 370 -0.50 -7.04 4.29
C ALA A 370 0.28 -8.33 4.54
N SER A 371 1.60 -8.24 4.64
CA SER A 371 2.48 -9.36 4.96
C SER A 371 3.09 -9.22 6.35
N TYR A 372 3.49 -10.33 6.98
CA TYR A 372 4.29 -10.30 8.21
C TYR A 372 5.08 -11.60 8.39
N PRO A 373 6.32 -11.54 8.93
CA PRO A 373 7.12 -12.74 9.18
C PRO A 373 6.64 -13.49 10.42
N ALA A 374 6.63 -14.81 10.37
CA ALA A 374 6.35 -15.69 11.51
C ALA A 374 7.42 -16.80 11.56
N PRO A 375 7.55 -17.55 12.68
CA PRO A 375 8.59 -18.58 12.82
C PRO A 375 8.63 -19.60 11.67
N ASN A 376 7.48 -19.87 11.04
CA ASN A 376 7.33 -20.89 10.01
C ASN A 376 7.10 -20.32 8.59
N GLY A 377 7.48 -19.07 8.31
CA GLY A 377 7.35 -18.46 6.98
C GLY A 377 6.84 -17.03 7.01
N VAL A 378 6.37 -16.52 5.88
CA VAL A 378 5.72 -15.20 5.79
C VAL A 378 4.23 -15.40 5.66
N TYR A 379 3.45 -14.63 6.41
CA TYR A 379 2.00 -14.68 6.39
C TYR A 379 1.48 -13.50 5.58
N ILE A 380 0.40 -13.69 4.82
CA ILE A 380 -0.23 -12.65 4.00
C ILE A 380 -1.71 -12.59 4.36
N ALA A 381 -2.14 -11.46 4.92
CA ALA A 381 -3.52 -11.13 5.18
C ALA A 381 -4.15 -10.45 3.97
N LEU A 382 -5.35 -10.89 3.61
CA LEU A 382 -6.12 -10.36 2.49
C LEU A 382 -7.62 -10.40 2.80
N HIS A 383 -8.38 -9.48 2.21
CA HIS A 383 -9.83 -9.58 2.19
C HIS A 383 -10.29 -10.64 1.19
N GLY A 384 -11.22 -11.50 1.59
CA GLY A 384 -11.82 -12.51 0.73
C GLY A 384 -12.64 -13.54 1.50
N ASN A 385 -13.26 -14.47 0.77
CA ASN A 385 -14.05 -15.56 1.34
C ASN A 385 -13.27 -16.87 1.23
N GLY A 386 -12.61 -17.29 2.31
CA GLY A 386 -11.70 -18.41 2.30
C GLY A 386 -12.36 -19.74 1.91
N VAL A 387 -11.77 -20.45 0.94
CA VAL A 387 -12.26 -21.76 0.47
C VAL A 387 -11.69 -22.95 1.26
N ALA A 388 -10.61 -22.72 2.01
CA ALA A 388 -9.86 -23.74 2.74
C ALA A 388 -9.58 -23.30 4.19
N CYS A 389 -10.57 -22.71 4.86
CA CYS A 389 -10.42 -22.26 6.24
C CYS A 389 -10.32 -23.45 7.22
N PRO A 390 -9.45 -23.37 8.25
CA PRO A 390 -9.43 -24.35 9.32
C PRO A 390 -10.80 -24.53 10.00
N ALA A 391 -11.05 -25.74 10.51
CA ALA A 391 -12.32 -26.08 11.14
C ALA A 391 -12.66 -25.12 12.30
N GLY A 392 -13.92 -24.66 12.34
CA GLY A 392 -14.42 -23.74 13.37
C GLY A 392 -14.11 -22.26 13.13
N GLN A 393 -13.47 -21.89 12.02
CA GLN A 393 -13.20 -20.50 11.67
C GLN A 393 -14.19 -19.96 10.64
N GLY A 394 -14.58 -18.70 10.80
CA GLY A 394 -15.41 -17.98 9.83
C GLY A 394 -14.59 -17.58 8.61
N GLY A 395 -14.99 -18.01 7.41
CA GLY A 395 -14.23 -17.76 6.18
C GLY A 395 -14.52 -16.43 5.48
N ALA A 396 -15.51 -15.66 5.92
CA ALA A 396 -16.01 -14.51 5.15
C ALA A 396 -15.37 -13.18 5.59
N GLY A 397 -14.56 -12.56 4.75
CA GLY A 397 -14.05 -11.20 4.91
C GLY A 397 -12.56 -11.09 5.24
N LEU A 398 -11.95 -12.09 5.89
CA LEU A 398 -10.49 -12.12 6.13
C LEU A 398 -9.91 -13.52 5.96
N ILE A 399 -8.88 -13.62 5.13
CA ILE A 399 -8.06 -14.80 4.94
C ILE A 399 -6.62 -14.43 5.31
N VAL A 400 -5.92 -15.34 5.98
CA VAL A 400 -4.47 -15.26 6.14
C VAL A 400 -3.82 -16.50 5.57
N LEU A 401 -2.98 -16.28 4.57
CA LEU A 401 -2.14 -17.30 3.95
C LEU A 401 -0.82 -17.41 4.70
N GLN A 402 -0.25 -18.61 4.74
CA GLN A 402 1.14 -18.85 5.06
C GLN A 402 1.89 -19.22 3.79
N ILE A 403 3.03 -18.55 3.61
CA ILE A 403 3.97 -18.72 2.51
C ILE A 403 5.25 -19.34 3.07
N VAL A 404 5.60 -20.52 2.56
CA VAL A 404 6.82 -21.24 2.91
C VAL A 404 7.70 -21.45 1.68
N ALA A 405 9.01 -21.43 1.87
CA ALA A 405 9.94 -21.77 0.81
C ALA A 405 9.93 -23.29 0.58
N ALA A 406 9.25 -23.74 -0.48
CA ALA A 406 9.25 -25.12 -0.94
C ALA A 406 9.53 -25.19 -2.45
N SER A 407 10.24 -26.22 -2.92
CA SER A 407 10.61 -26.35 -4.34
C SER A 407 9.39 -26.36 -5.29
N ARG A 408 8.26 -26.88 -4.81
CA ARG A 408 6.91 -26.72 -5.36
C ARG A 408 5.90 -26.65 -4.22
N GLY A 409 4.76 -26.01 -4.45
CA GLY A 409 3.83 -25.68 -3.37
C GLY A 409 4.40 -24.56 -2.50
N GLY A 410 3.72 -24.23 -1.42
CA GLY A 410 4.21 -23.26 -0.44
C GLY A 410 3.17 -22.25 0.01
N ILE A 411 2.02 -22.21 -0.66
CA ILE A 411 0.85 -21.43 -0.23
C ILE A 411 -0.11 -22.35 0.52
N ARG A 412 -0.54 -21.95 1.70
CA ARG A 412 -1.67 -22.58 2.41
C ARG A 412 -2.43 -21.56 3.24
N THR A 413 -3.72 -21.79 3.46
CA THR A 413 -4.49 -20.98 4.41
C THR A 413 -4.03 -21.31 5.83
N ALA A 414 -3.55 -20.30 6.55
CA ALA A 414 -3.16 -20.42 7.95
C ALA A 414 -4.38 -20.31 8.87
N TRP A 415 -5.19 -19.30 8.65
CA TRP A 415 -6.44 -19.07 9.37
C TRP A 415 -7.35 -18.10 8.58
N CYS A 416 -8.62 -18.05 8.97
CA CYS A 416 -9.61 -17.12 8.46
C CYS A 416 -10.36 -16.46 9.63
N ALA A 417 -10.95 -15.30 9.39
CA ALA A 417 -11.86 -14.67 10.32
C ALA A 417 -13.04 -14.02 9.60
N ARG A 418 -14.16 -13.88 10.33
CA ARG A 418 -15.34 -13.19 9.82
C ARG A 418 -15.21 -11.68 10.01
N VAL A 419 -15.39 -10.93 8.92
CA VAL A 419 -15.47 -9.47 8.91
C VAL A 419 -16.57 -9.08 7.94
N ASP A 420 -17.47 -8.17 8.36
CA ASP A 420 -18.53 -7.67 7.49
C ASP A 420 -18.08 -6.38 6.80
N GLY A 421 -17.67 -6.49 5.54
CA GLY A 421 -17.17 -5.39 4.72
C GLY A 421 -15.77 -5.62 4.15
N ALA A 422 -15.30 -4.69 3.33
CA ALA A 422 -14.13 -4.89 2.46
C ALA A 422 -13.04 -3.82 2.64
N GLY A 423 -12.28 -3.91 3.72
CA GLY A 423 -11.09 -3.08 3.97
C GLY A 423 -9.78 -3.72 3.49
N SER A 424 -8.73 -2.90 3.40
CA SER A 424 -7.34 -3.37 3.20
C SER A 424 -6.71 -3.66 4.57
N PRO A 425 -6.27 -4.90 4.86
CA PRO A 425 -5.65 -5.20 6.14
C PRO A 425 -4.29 -4.52 6.32
N ILE A 426 -3.91 -4.30 7.58
CA ILE A 426 -2.54 -3.99 8.02
C ILE A 426 -2.14 -4.91 9.17
N THR A 427 -0.87 -4.88 9.57
CA THR A 427 -0.43 -5.54 10.80
C THR A 427 0.32 -4.61 11.74
N THR A 428 0.15 -4.84 13.05
CA THR A 428 0.93 -4.16 14.09
C THR A 428 1.68 -5.17 14.94
N THR A 429 2.79 -4.72 15.53
CA THR A 429 3.49 -5.37 16.64
C THR A 429 3.72 -4.37 17.75
N SER A 430 3.90 -4.83 18.98
CA SER A 430 4.22 -3.97 20.11
C SER A 430 5.68 -3.48 20.07
N ASP A 431 6.60 -4.29 19.52
CA ASP A 431 8.05 -4.02 19.53
C ASP A 431 8.79 -4.38 18.22
N GLY A 432 8.06 -4.78 17.18
CA GLY A 432 8.63 -5.33 15.93
C GLY A 432 8.54 -6.85 15.82
N THR A 433 8.27 -7.56 16.91
CA THR A 433 8.28 -9.04 16.94
C THR A 433 7.10 -9.66 17.69
N ALA A 434 6.71 -9.08 18.83
CA ALA A 434 5.66 -9.55 19.71
C ALA A 434 4.27 -8.97 19.37
N ASP A 435 3.23 -9.55 19.98
CA ASP A 435 1.84 -9.09 19.91
C ASP A 435 1.35 -8.80 18.49
N ARG A 436 1.61 -9.72 17.55
CA ARG A 436 1.18 -9.55 16.16
C ARG A 436 -0.34 -9.41 16.11
N ILE A 437 -0.85 -8.31 15.56
CA ILE A 437 -2.28 -8.11 15.33
C ILE A 437 -2.50 -7.80 13.86
N VAL A 438 -3.42 -8.52 13.23
CA VAL A 438 -3.96 -8.19 11.91
C VAL A 438 -5.17 -7.31 12.12
N TRP A 439 -5.14 -6.11 11.55
CA TRP A 439 -6.24 -5.15 11.60
C TRP A 439 -6.91 -5.06 10.24
N ILE A 440 -8.23 -4.95 10.23
CA ILE A 440 -9.03 -4.72 9.02
C ILE A 440 -10.31 -3.99 9.39
N ALA A 441 -10.76 -3.09 8.51
CA ALA A 441 -12.01 -2.38 8.73
C ALA A 441 -13.14 -3.01 7.89
N GLY A 442 -14.32 -3.16 8.47
CA GLY A 442 -15.54 -3.62 7.80
C GLY A 442 -16.16 -2.56 6.91
N ALA A 443 -15.38 -2.03 5.95
CA ALA A 443 -15.77 -0.95 5.06
C ALA A 443 -16.98 -1.32 4.19
N GLU A 444 -17.97 -0.43 4.11
CA GLU A 444 -19.26 -0.66 3.44
C GLU A 444 -20.05 -1.89 3.95
N GLY A 445 -19.67 -2.45 5.10
CA GLY A 445 -20.44 -3.44 5.86
C GLY A 445 -20.79 -2.89 7.25
N ASP A 446 -20.16 -3.42 8.30
CA ASP A 446 -20.43 -2.98 9.67
C ASP A 446 -19.86 -1.58 10.01
N ASN A 447 -18.89 -1.12 9.21
CA ASN A 447 -18.15 0.13 9.36
C ASN A 447 -17.41 0.22 10.71
N LYS A 448 -16.83 -0.89 11.16
CA LYS A 448 -16.05 -1.00 12.39
C LYS A 448 -14.62 -1.49 12.13
N LEU A 449 -13.72 -1.20 13.05
CA LEU A 449 -12.35 -1.72 13.05
C LEU A 449 -12.30 -3.08 13.76
N HIS A 450 -11.66 -4.07 13.16
CA HIS A 450 -11.46 -5.40 13.73
C HIS A 450 -9.98 -5.71 13.88
N GLY A 451 -9.61 -6.38 14.98
CA GLY A 451 -8.26 -6.81 15.28
C GLY A 451 -8.23 -8.27 15.67
N PHE A 452 -7.32 -9.04 15.07
CA PHE A 452 -7.16 -10.48 15.28
C PHE A 452 -5.70 -10.81 15.60
N ARG A 453 -5.46 -11.79 16.47
CA ARG A 453 -4.09 -12.28 16.70
C ARG A 453 -3.52 -12.85 15.40
N GLY A 454 -2.30 -12.44 15.05
CA GLY A 454 -1.62 -12.90 13.84
C GLY A 454 -1.31 -14.40 13.83
N ASP A 455 -1.23 -15.04 15.00
CA ASP A 455 -0.86 -16.46 15.10
C ASP A 455 -2.02 -17.42 14.78
N ASN A 456 -3.25 -17.07 15.16
CA ASN A 456 -4.38 -18.00 15.08
C ASN A 456 -5.74 -17.37 14.70
N GLY A 457 -5.80 -16.06 14.45
CA GLY A 457 -7.03 -15.38 14.06
C GLY A 457 -8.04 -15.15 15.19
N GLN A 458 -7.69 -15.38 16.46
CA GLN A 458 -8.58 -15.05 17.58
C GLN A 458 -8.79 -13.53 17.69
N PRO A 459 -10.03 -13.05 17.90
CA PRO A 459 -10.29 -11.61 17.98
C PRO A 459 -9.67 -11.01 19.25
N VAL A 460 -8.98 -9.88 19.09
CA VAL A 460 -8.50 -9.02 20.19
C VAL A 460 -9.28 -7.70 20.26
N PHE A 461 -9.94 -7.32 19.16
CA PHE A 461 -10.84 -6.17 19.10
C PHE A 461 -11.95 -6.44 18.07
N ALA A 462 -13.21 -6.38 18.49
CA ALA A 462 -14.37 -6.72 17.67
C ALA A 462 -15.21 -5.49 17.29
N GLY A 463 -14.57 -4.34 17.09
CA GLY A 463 -15.24 -3.13 16.64
C GLY A 463 -15.92 -2.28 17.71
N GLY A 464 -15.62 -2.53 18.98
CA GLY A 464 -16.05 -1.70 20.11
C GLY A 464 -17.56 -1.41 20.16
N GLY A 465 -17.92 -0.27 20.75
CA GLY A 465 -19.29 0.19 20.90
C GLY A 465 -19.91 0.73 19.60
N ASN A 466 -21.07 1.39 19.70
CA ASN A 466 -21.70 2.04 18.54
C ASN A 466 -21.02 3.37 18.21
N GLU A 467 -20.48 4.02 19.22
CA GLU A 467 -19.64 5.20 19.16
C GLU A 467 -18.32 4.94 18.42
N ASP A 468 -17.86 3.70 18.33
CA ASP A 468 -16.62 3.35 17.62
C ASP A 468 -16.82 3.16 16.11
N ARG A 469 -18.07 3.25 15.62
CA ARG A 469 -18.36 3.16 14.18
C ARG A 469 -17.73 4.31 13.41
N ILE A 470 -17.41 4.02 12.16
CA ILE A 470 -16.69 4.89 11.23
C ILE A 470 -17.60 5.19 10.02
N PRO A 471 -18.49 6.19 10.11
CA PRO A 471 -19.34 6.56 8.99
C PRO A 471 -18.54 6.95 7.74
N GLY A 472 -19.08 6.60 6.55
CA GLY A 472 -18.49 6.96 5.27
C GLY A 472 -17.23 6.16 4.93
N LEU A 473 -17.03 4.99 5.54
CA LEU A 473 -15.88 4.14 5.25
C LEU A 473 -16.10 3.42 3.90
N ARG A 474 -15.30 3.78 2.90
CA ARG A 474 -15.34 3.20 1.55
C ARG A 474 -14.58 1.88 1.50
N HIS A 475 -15.05 0.95 0.68
CA HIS A 475 -14.28 -0.26 0.37
C HIS A 475 -12.85 0.12 -0.08
N PHE A 476 -11.86 -0.74 0.19
CA PHE A 476 -10.41 -0.48 0.09
C PHE A 476 -9.77 0.36 1.20
N ALA A 477 -10.55 0.98 2.08
CA ALA A 477 -10.01 1.77 3.18
C ALA A 477 -8.95 0.98 3.96
N THR A 478 -7.85 1.65 4.25
CA THR A 478 -6.70 1.09 4.95
C THR A 478 -6.46 1.87 6.23
N ILE A 479 -5.91 1.19 7.22
CA ILE A 479 -5.59 1.76 8.52
C ILE A 479 -4.18 2.35 8.47
N LEU A 480 -3.99 3.52 9.06
CA LEU A 480 -2.68 4.11 9.31
C LEU A 480 -2.35 3.93 10.80
N ALA A 481 -1.21 3.32 11.12
CA ALA A 481 -0.73 3.26 12.50
C ALA A 481 0.46 4.20 12.70
N ALA A 482 0.33 5.19 13.57
CA ALA A 482 1.41 6.14 13.89
C ALA A 482 1.14 6.84 15.22
N GLY A 483 2.19 7.30 15.90
CA GLY A 483 2.05 8.07 17.15
C GLY A 483 1.22 7.37 18.23
N ARG A 484 1.36 6.03 18.35
CA ARG A 484 0.58 5.17 19.28
C ARG A 484 -0.93 5.21 19.08
N ARG A 485 -1.38 5.51 17.86
CA ARG A 485 -2.79 5.56 17.47
C ARG A 485 -3.00 4.80 16.17
N LEU A 486 -4.24 4.39 15.94
CA LEU A 486 -4.71 3.93 14.64
C LEU A 486 -5.62 5.01 14.04
N TYR A 487 -5.39 5.40 12.80
CA TYR A 487 -6.20 6.36 12.06
C TYR A 487 -6.89 5.68 10.90
N ILE A 488 -8.15 6.02 10.68
CA ILE A 488 -8.96 5.50 9.59
C ILE A 488 -9.72 6.66 8.94
N ALA A 489 -9.61 6.78 7.63
CA ALA A 489 -10.33 7.76 6.85
C ALA A 489 -11.72 7.25 6.49
N GLY A 490 -12.75 8.03 6.82
CA GLY A 490 -14.05 7.97 6.18
C GLY A 490 -14.30 9.25 5.38
N ASP A 491 -15.40 9.27 4.64
CA ASP A 491 -15.81 10.46 3.89
C ASP A 491 -15.97 11.66 4.84
N ASN A 492 -15.33 12.79 4.48
CA ASN A 492 -15.32 14.04 5.22
C ASN A 492 -14.69 14.00 6.64
N ARG A 493 -14.11 12.86 7.07
CA ARG A 493 -13.54 12.77 8.42
C ARG A 493 -12.49 11.66 8.56
N ILE A 494 -11.39 11.98 9.22
CA ILE A 494 -10.45 11.00 9.77
C ILE A 494 -10.80 10.74 11.22
N TYR A 495 -10.78 9.47 11.61
CA TYR A 495 -11.02 9.02 12.97
C TYR A 495 -9.72 8.48 13.56
N ALA A 496 -9.49 8.73 14.85
CA ALA A 496 -8.36 8.20 15.60
C ALA A 496 -8.86 7.21 16.65
N PHE A 497 -8.09 6.16 16.90
CA PHE A 497 -8.31 5.18 17.94
C PHE A 497 -7.09 5.10 18.85
N SER A 498 -7.33 4.99 20.15
CA SER A 498 -6.31 4.91 21.20
C SER A 498 -6.56 3.74 22.14
N PHE A 499 -5.48 3.16 22.65
CA PHE A 499 -5.48 2.05 23.62
C PHE A 499 -4.75 2.53 24.89
N GLY A 500 -5.48 3.21 25.76
CA GLY A 500 -4.91 3.87 26.94
C GLY A 500 -5.85 4.97 27.44
N PRO A 501 -5.65 5.47 28.67
CA PRO A 501 -6.47 6.56 29.23
C PRO A 501 -6.35 7.88 28.45
#